data_AF-C5WVW6-F1
#
_entry.id   AF-C5WVW6-F1
#
_cell.length_a   1.000
_cell.length_b   1.000
_cell.length_c   1.000
_cell.angle_alpha   90.00
_cell.angle_beta   90.00
_cell.angle_gamma   90.00
#
_symmetry.space_group_name_H-M   'P 1'
#
loop_
_entity.id
_entity.type
_entity.pdbx_description
1 polymer ?
#
loop_
_entity_poly.entity_id
_entity_poly.type
_entity_poly.pdbx_seq_one_letter_code
_entity_poly.pdbx_strand_id
1 'polypeptide(L)'
;MRSLIALAVVLVVVAGAASAKFVDPPDSDVPAGTRPPQIGRFAVLVYNLNRGAKLKYAGVSNSERHPHRGGVRYKMVVTAADASGATAQYQVLAWGIPGTYQWMLLEFKKIN
;
A
#
# COMPACT_ATOMS: atom_id res chain seq x y z
N MET A 1 47.46 -14.99 32.25
CA MET A 1 46.81 -16.04 31.43
C MET A 1 45.55 -16.50 32.14
N ARG A 2 44.37 -16.06 31.67
CA ARG A 2 43.06 -16.58 32.08
C ARG A 2 42.20 -16.66 30.82
N SER A 3 41.87 -17.90 30.43
CA SER A 3 41.04 -18.37 29.32
C SER A 3 39.77 -17.55 29.08
N LEU A 4 39.49 -17.12 27.84
CA LEU A 4 38.63 -17.76 26.81
C LEU A 4 37.19 -18.03 27.28
N ILE A 5 36.21 -17.38 26.61
CA ILE A 5 35.01 -18.01 26.01
C ILE A 5 34.51 -17.03 24.93
N ALA A 6 34.61 -17.47 23.68
CA ALA A 6 33.94 -16.84 22.54
C ALA A 6 32.49 -17.35 22.51
N LEU A 7 31.52 -16.45 22.59
CA LEU A 7 30.11 -16.79 22.44
C LEU A 7 29.71 -16.60 20.97
N ALA A 8 29.84 -17.65 20.18
CA ALA A 8 29.29 -17.71 18.83
C ALA A 8 27.79 -17.99 18.92
N VAL A 9 26.95 -16.98 18.69
CA VAL A 9 25.50 -17.17 18.53
C VAL A 9 25.22 -17.46 17.06
N VAL A 10 25.09 -18.74 16.74
CA VAL A 10 24.56 -19.21 15.46
C VAL A 10 23.04 -19.13 15.54
N LEU A 11 22.45 -18.12 14.89
CA LEU A 11 21.01 -18.07 14.65
C LEU A 11 20.70 -18.77 13.32
N VAL A 12 20.39 -20.06 13.41
CA VAL A 12 19.67 -20.79 12.35
C VAL A 12 18.19 -20.50 12.54
N VAL A 13 17.57 -19.77 11.62
CA VAL A 13 16.12 -19.72 11.51
C VAL A 13 15.70 -20.52 10.28
N VAL A 14 14.86 -21.51 10.56
CA VAL A 14 14.45 -22.64 9.73
C VAL A 14 13.60 -22.18 8.54
N ALA A 15 13.79 -22.90 7.43
CA ALA A 15 13.08 -22.82 6.18
C ALA A 15 11.55 -23.02 6.31
N GLY A 16 10.82 -22.51 5.30
CA GLY A 16 9.49 -23.02 4.97
C GLY A 16 8.38 -21.97 4.86
N ALA A 17 8.57 -20.89 4.08
CA ALA A 17 7.42 -20.16 3.57
C ALA A 17 6.79 -20.99 2.45
N ALA A 18 5.92 -21.94 2.81
CA ALA A 18 5.02 -22.54 1.86
C ALA A 18 4.21 -21.40 1.23
N SER A 19 4.47 -21.11 -0.05
CA SER A 19 3.66 -20.19 -0.84
C SER A 19 2.26 -20.78 -0.96
N ALA A 20 1.39 -20.46 0.00
CA ALA A 20 -0.04 -20.61 -0.17
C ALA A 20 -0.39 -19.78 -1.42
N LYS A 21 -0.78 -20.47 -2.50
CA LYS A 21 -1.37 -19.82 -3.67
C LYS A 21 -2.68 -19.18 -3.20
N PHE A 22 -2.64 -17.87 -3.01
CA PHE A 22 -3.85 -17.08 -2.87
C PHE A 22 -4.59 -17.19 -4.19
N VAL A 23 -5.68 -17.94 -4.18
CA VAL A 23 -6.71 -17.89 -5.21
C VAL A 23 -7.35 -16.52 -5.05
N ASP A 24 -7.45 -15.76 -6.14
CA ASP A 24 -8.22 -14.52 -6.12
C ASP A 24 -9.62 -14.86 -5.60
N PRO A 25 -10.04 -14.29 -4.46
CA PRO A 25 -11.38 -14.48 -3.98
C PRO A 25 -12.31 -13.96 -5.08
N PRO A 26 -13.39 -14.68 -5.41
CA PRO A 26 -14.41 -14.10 -6.27
C PRO A 26 -14.77 -12.72 -5.72
N ASP A 27 -15.06 -11.74 -6.58
CA ASP A 27 -15.29 -10.35 -6.16
C ASP A 27 -16.35 -10.19 -5.05
N SER A 28 -17.15 -11.23 -4.80
CA SER A 28 -18.09 -11.39 -3.69
C SER A 28 -17.46 -11.51 -2.29
N ASP A 29 -16.20 -11.94 -2.18
CA ASP A 29 -15.52 -12.22 -0.90
C ASP A 29 -14.69 -11.04 -0.38
N VAL A 30 -14.68 -9.93 -1.13
CA VAL A 30 -14.22 -8.64 -0.62
C VAL A 30 -15.33 -8.12 0.29
N PRO A 31 -15.06 -7.81 1.58
CA PRO A 31 -16.05 -7.12 2.39
C PRO A 31 -16.53 -5.89 1.63
N ALA A 32 -17.84 -5.81 1.38
CA ALA A 32 -18.48 -4.71 0.68
C ALA A 32 -18.08 -3.39 1.37
N GLY A 33 -17.04 -2.73 0.87
CA GLY A 33 -16.39 -1.70 1.68
C GLY A 33 -15.30 -0.97 0.94
N THR A 34 -14.15 -1.61 0.72
CA THR A 34 -12.95 -0.88 0.27
C THR A 34 -12.92 -0.73 -1.25
N ARG A 35 -13.54 0.35 -1.73
CA ARG A 35 -13.62 0.66 -3.16
C ARG A 35 -12.42 1.51 -3.60
N PRO A 36 -11.89 1.33 -4.83
CA PRO A 36 -10.75 2.11 -5.32
C PRO A 36 -10.88 3.63 -5.13
N PRO A 37 -12.05 4.28 -5.31
CA PRO A 37 -12.18 5.72 -5.06
C PRO A 37 -11.93 6.14 -3.61
N GLN A 38 -12.23 5.27 -2.63
CA GLN A 38 -11.96 5.55 -1.23
C GLN A 38 -10.45 5.51 -0.96
N ILE A 39 -9.75 4.52 -1.52
CA ILE A 39 -8.30 4.39 -1.43
C ILE A 39 -7.62 5.60 -2.11
N GLY A 40 -8.15 6.06 -3.25
CA GLY A 40 -7.68 7.28 -3.92
C GLY A 40 -7.82 8.54 -3.08
N ARG A 41 -8.95 8.72 -2.42
CA ARG A 41 -9.16 9.84 -1.48
C ARG A 41 -8.23 9.76 -0.28
N PHE A 42 -8.06 8.57 0.29
CA PHE A 42 -7.09 8.31 1.36
C PHE A 42 -5.67 8.71 0.94
N ALA A 43 -5.23 8.26 -0.24
CA ALA A 43 -3.89 8.54 -0.74
C ALA A 43 -3.64 10.05 -0.95
N VAL A 44 -4.60 10.76 -1.55
CA VAL A 44 -4.49 12.22 -1.73
C VAL A 44 -4.46 12.95 -0.39
N LEU A 45 -5.31 12.54 0.56
CA LEU A 45 -5.32 13.12 1.91
C LEU A 45 -3.97 12.95 2.61
N VAL A 46 -3.45 11.72 2.68
CA VAL A 46 -2.18 11.42 3.33
C VAL A 46 -1.01 12.14 2.64
N TYR A 47 -1.01 12.21 1.30
CA TYR A 47 0.00 12.96 0.56
C TYR A 47 -0.02 14.46 0.91
N ASN A 48 -1.20 15.07 0.92
CA ASN A 48 -1.35 16.48 1.28
C ASN A 48 -0.86 16.76 2.71
N LEU A 49 -1.22 15.91 3.67
CA LEU A 49 -0.77 16.02 5.06
C LEU A 49 0.76 15.88 5.17
N ASN A 50 1.36 14.93 4.45
CA ASN A 50 2.79 14.65 4.53
C ASN A 50 3.67 15.66 3.77
N ARG A 51 3.13 16.31 2.73
CA ARG A 51 3.90 17.21 1.84
C ARG A 51 3.47 18.68 1.90
N GLY A 52 2.44 19.02 2.69
CA GLY A 52 1.86 20.36 2.68
C GLY A 52 1.21 20.74 1.35
N ALA A 53 0.84 19.75 0.54
CA ALA A 53 0.20 19.95 -0.76
C ALA A 53 -1.30 20.19 -0.61
N LYS A 54 -1.94 20.69 -1.68
CA LYS A 54 -3.40 20.97 -1.72
C LYS A 54 -4.06 20.32 -2.93
N LEU A 55 -3.74 19.05 -3.17
CA LEU A 55 -4.33 18.28 -4.26
C LEU A 55 -5.78 17.91 -3.94
N LYS A 56 -6.65 17.96 -4.95
CA LYS A 56 -8.05 17.51 -4.89
C LYS A 56 -8.21 16.22 -5.68
N TYR A 57 -8.74 15.19 -5.04
CA TYR A 57 -9.04 13.93 -5.73
C TYR A 57 -10.05 14.15 -6.86
N ALA A 58 -9.73 13.66 -8.07
CA ALA A 58 -10.58 13.78 -9.25
C ALA A 58 -11.01 12.41 -9.82
N GLY A 59 -10.25 11.35 -9.56
CA GLY A 59 -10.61 10.02 -10.05
C GLY A 59 -9.54 8.97 -9.75
N VAL A 60 -9.87 7.73 -10.07
CA VAL A 60 -8.96 6.59 -9.99
C VAL A 60 -9.19 5.67 -11.18
N SER A 61 -8.11 5.14 -11.71
CA SER A 61 -8.10 4.16 -12.80
C SER A 61 -7.01 3.11 -12.55
N ASN A 62 -6.98 2.09 -13.42
CA ASN A 62 -5.97 1.02 -13.43
C ASN A 62 -5.65 0.47 -12.02
N SER A 63 -6.70 0.01 -11.32
CA SER A 63 -6.60 -0.42 -9.92
C SER A 63 -6.34 -1.92 -9.83
N GLU A 64 -5.11 -2.27 -9.50
CA GLU A 64 -4.64 -3.63 -9.28
C GLU A 64 -4.53 -3.92 -7.78
N ARG A 65 -4.74 -5.19 -7.41
CA ARG A 65 -4.67 -5.67 -6.02
C ARG A 65 -3.75 -6.87 -5.96
N HIS A 66 -2.86 -6.88 -4.98
CA HIS A 66 -1.92 -7.96 -4.77
C HIS A 66 -1.80 -8.29 -3.29
N PRO A 67 -1.92 -9.56 -2.87
CA PRO A 67 -1.61 -9.96 -1.50
C PRO A 67 -0.19 -9.58 -1.13
N HIS A 68 0.00 -8.98 0.05
CA HIS A 68 1.33 -8.58 0.50
C HIS A 68 1.39 -8.48 2.02
N ARG A 69 2.33 -9.22 2.65
CA ARG A 69 2.66 -9.12 4.09
C ARG A 69 1.42 -9.12 5.02
N GLY A 70 0.49 -10.06 4.83
CA GLY A 70 -0.70 -10.17 5.68
C GLY A 70 -1.81 -9.13 5.43
N GLY A 71 -1.64 -8.28 4.41
CA GLY A 71 -2.67 -7.37 3.92
C GLY A 71 -2.74 -7.38 2.38
N VAL A 72 -3.29 -6.31 1.83
CA VAL A 72 -3.43 -6.12 0.38
C VAL A 72 -2.65 -4.87 -0.02
N ARG A 73 -1.83 -5.01 -1.06
CA ARG A 73 -1.19 -3.91 -1.75
C ARG A 73 -2.05 -3.50 -2.94
N TYR A 74 -2.38 -2.22 -3.00
CA TYR A 74 -3.18 -1.60 -4.05
C TYR A 74 -2.26 -0.74 -4.90
N LYS A 75 -2.17 -1.06 -6.19
CA LYS A 75 -1.47 -0.23 -7.17
C LYS A 75 -2.52 0.41 -8.06
N MET A 76 -2.50 1.72 -8.18
CA MET A 76 -3.54 2.45 -8.90
C MET A 76 -3.01 3.74 -9.51
N VAL A 77 -3.74 4.25 -10.50
CA VAL A 77 -3.49 5.58 -11.06
C VAL A 77 -4.56 6.52 -10.51
N VAL A 78 -4.13 7.53 -9.74
CA VAL A 78 -5.01 8.56 -9.18
C VAL A 78 -4.90 9.82 -10.02
N THR A 79 -6.02 10.36 -10.44
CA THR A 79 -6.09 11.70 -11.02
C THR A 79 -6.38 12.69 -9.89
N ALA A 80 -5.57 13.74 -9.79
CA ALA A 80 -5.79 14.82 -8.83
C ALA A 80 -5.56 16.18 -9.47
N ALA A 81 -6.33 17.18 -9.02
CA ALA A 81 -6.21 18.56 -9.45
C ALA A 81 -5.46 19.40 -8.42
N ASP A 82 -4.62 20.33 -8.86
CA ASP A 82 -4.01 21.32 -7.99
C ASP A 82 -4.97 22.50 -7.69
N ALA A 83 -4.46 23.53 -7.00
CA ALA A 83 -5.24 24.71 -6.65
C ALA A 83 -5.70 25.53 -7.87
N SER A 84 -5.00 25.44 -9.01
CA SER A 84 -5.38 26.09 -10.28
C SER A 84 -6.43 25.30 -11.05
N GLY A 85 -6.73 24.06 -10.63
CA GLY A 85 -7.63 23.15 -11.32
C GLY A 85 -6.93 22.28 -12.37
N ALA A 86 -5.62 22.44 -12.56
CA ALA A 86 -4.85 21.60 -13.46
C ALA A 86 -4.79 20.17 -12.93
N THR A 87 -5.19 19.19 -13.75
CA THR A 87 -5.18 17.77 -13.37
C THR A 87 -3.89 17.08 -13.78
N ALA A 88 -3.40 16.20 -12.92
CA ALA A 88 -2.32 15.28 -13.22
C ALA A 88 -2.66 13.86 -12.75
N GLN A 89 -2.00 12.87 -13.35
CA GLN A 89 -2.08 11.48 -12.94
C GLN A 89 -0.89 11.12 -12.05
N TYR A 90 -1.15 10.24 -11.09
CA TYR A 90 -0.19 9.81 -10.09
C TYR A 90 -0.25 8.30 -9.95
N GLN A 91 0.89 7.63 -10.07
CA GLN A 91 1.02 6.25 -9.63
C GLN A 91 1.00 6.24 -8.11
N VAL A 92 0.06 5.48 -7.56
CA VAL A 92 -0.13 5.33 -6.13
C VAL A 92 0.04 3.87 -5.74
N LEU A 93 0.80 3.66 -4.67
CA LEU A 93 0.90 2.39 -3.99
C LEU A 93 0.41 2.56 -2.56
N ALA A 94 -0.65 1.84 -2.21
CA ALA A 94 -1.17 1.79 -0.85
C ALA A 94 -1.12 0.35 -0.33
N TRP A 95 -1.00 0.19 0.97
CA TRP A 95 -1.14 -1.10 1.63
C TRP A 95 -2.13 -0.98 2.77
N GLY A 96 -2.97 -1.99 2.97
CA GLY A 96 -3.83 -2.04 4.14
C GLY A 96 -4.49 -3.40 4.34
N ILE A 97 -5.13 -3.54 5.49
CA ILE A 97 -5.90 -4.74 5.84
C ILE A 97 -7.39 -4.38 5.79
N PRO A 98 -8.16 -4.89 4.80
CA PRO A 98 -9.59 -4.62 4.67
C PRO A 98 -10.36 -4.91 5.96
N GLY A 99 -11.34 -4.06 6.28
CA GLY A 99 -12.13 -4.18 7.50
C GLY A 99 -11.42 -3.67 8.78
N THR A 100 -10.21 -3.12 8.66
CA THR A 100 -9.46 -2.54 9.77
C THR A 100 -9.04 -1.09 9.48
N TYR A 101 -8.44 -0.44 10.48
CA TYR A 101 -7.82 0.89 10.34
C TYR A 101 -6.34 0.84 9.94
N GLN A 102 -5.77 -0.34 9.70
CA GLN A 102 -4.36 -0.48 9.33
C GLN A 102 -4.18 -0.18 7.84
N TRP A 103 -3.81 1.08 7.54
CA TRP A 103 -3.62 1.58 6.17
C TRP A 103 -2.39 2.46 6.07
N MET A 104 -1.65 2.33 4.97
CA MET A 104 -0.44 3.08 4.70
C MET A 104 -0.37 3.51 3.24
N LEU A 105 0.01 4.77 3.01
CA LEU A 105 0.45 5.23 1.72
C LEU A 105 1.94 4.91 1.57
N LEU A 106 2.28 4.05 0.61
CA LEU A 106 3.66 3.62 0.36
C LEU A 106 4.33 4.50 -0.70
N GLU A 107 3.59 4.86 -1.75
CA GLU A 107 4.10 5.67 -2.85
C GLU A 107 3.01 6.58 -3.41
N PHE A 108 3.40 7.81 -3.77
CA PHE A 108 2.57 8.76 -4.49
C PHE A 108 3.48 9.55 -5.45
N LYS A 109 3.53 9.11 -6.70
CA LYS A 109 4.48 9.61 -7.71
C LYS A 109 3.73 10.11 -8.94
N LYS A 110 4.00 11.35 -9.36
CA LYS A 110 3.41 11.92 -10.59
C LYS A 110 3.86 11.09 -11.80
N ILE A 111 2.93 10.78 -12.69
CA ILE A 111 3.21 10.16 -13.99
C ILE A 111 3.48 11.30 -14.97
N ASN A 112 4.62 11.21 -15.67
CA ASN A 112 5.03 12.17 -16.69
C ASN A 112 4.55 11.73 -18.06
#